data_AF-U9TJ12-F1
#
_entry.id   AF-U9TJ12-F1
#
_cell.length_a   1.000
_cell.length_b   1.000
_cell.length_c   1.000
_cell.angle_alpha   90.00
_cell.angle_beta   90.00
_cell.angle_gamma   90.00
#
_symmetry.space_group_name_H-M   'P 1'
#
loop_
_entity.id
_entity.type
_entity.pdbx_description
1 polymer ?
#
loop_
_entity_poly.entity_id
_entity_poly.type
_entity_poly.pdbx_seq_one_letter_code
_entity_poly.pdbx_strand_id
1 'polypeptide(L)' 'GNLRELYLNNNIRWDAKISIARDICRGLAFLHSVNILHHDLKCENILITEKMQPKISNF' A
#
# COMPACT_ATOMS: atom_id res chain seq x y z
N GLY A 1 -8.67 -0.05 7.77
CA GLY A 1 -7.39 -0.07 8.50
C GLY A 1 -6.23 0.15 7.55
N ASN A 2 -5.01 0.09 8.07
CA ASN A 2 -3.77 0.22 7.29
C ASN A 2 -3.08 -1.14 7.05
N LEU A 3 -2.05 -1.14 6.22
CA LEU A 3 -1.30 -2.34 5.86
C LEU A 3 -0.63 -2.98 7.08
N ARG A 4 -0.18 -2.17 8.06
CA ARG A 4 0.38 -2.69 9.31
C ARG A 4 -0.66 -3.51 10.08
N GLU A 5 -1.85 -2.97 10.29
CA GLU A 5 -2.96 -3.68 10.96
C GLU A 5 -3.35 -4.95 10.21
N LEU A 6 -3.36 -4.92 8.87
CA LEU A 6 -3.66 -6.10 8.06
C LEU A 6 -2.68 -7.24 8.36
N TYR A 7 -1.37 -6.95 8.40
CA TYR A 7 -0.33 -7.94 8.68
C TYR A 7 -0.26 -8.39 10.14
N LEU A 8 -0.65 -7.54 11.09
CA LEU A 8 -0.70 -7.91 12.51
C LEU A 8 -1.87 -8.84 12.82
N ASN A 9 -3.00 -8.66 12.14
CA ASN A 9 -4.24 -9.36 12.47
C ASN A 9 -4.53 -10.57 11.56
N ASN A 10 -3.76 -10.77 10.48
CA ASN A 10 -4.05 -11.80 9.49
C ASN A 10 -2.79 -12.47 8.94
N ASN A 11 -2.87 -13.77 8.67
CA ASN A 11 -1.87 -14.46 7.85
C ASN A 11 -2.22 -14.32 6.36
N ILE A 12 -1.53 -13.41 5.67
CA ILE A 12 -1.79 -13.11 4.26
C ILE A 12 -1.11 -14.15 3.37
N ARG A 13 -1.83 -14.69 2.38
CA ARG A 13 -1.25 -15.60 1.38
C ARG A 13 -0.23 -14.88 0.49
N TRP A 14 0.78 -15.60 0.02
CA TRP A 14 1.89 -15.06 -0.76
C TRP A 14 1.45 -14.35 -2.06
N ASP A 15 0.49 -14.91 -2.78
CA ASP A 15 -0.09 -14.32 -3.99
C ASP A 15 -0.73 -12.95 -3.72
N ALA A 16 -1.44 -12.81 -2.60
CA ALA A 16 -2.00 -11.52 -2.18
C ALA A 16 -0.90 -10.53 -1.80
N LYS A 17 0.18 -10.96 -1.12
CA LYS A 17 1.34 -10.09 -0.80
C LYS A 17 1.95 -9.51 -2.07
N ILE A 18 2.15 -10.33 -3.10
CA ILE A 18 2.70 -9.90 -4.40
C ILE A 18 1.75 -8.89 -5.07
N SER A 19 0.43 -9.15 -5.05
CA SER A 19 -0.55 -8.21 -5.62
C SER A 19 -0.53 -6.86 -4.92
N ILE A 20 -0.51 -6.85 -3.58
CA ILE A 20 -0.43 -5.64 -2.77
C ILE A 20 0.85 -4.86 -3.07
N ALA A 21 2.01 -5.53 -3.06
CA ALA A 21 3.29 -4.87 -3.34
C ALA A 21 3.30 -4.23 -4.75
N ARG A 22 2.82 -4.96 -5.76
CA ARG A 22 2.70 -4.45 -7.14
C ARG A 22 1.80 -3.21 -7.21
N ASP A 23 0.66 -3.21 -6.53
CA ASP A 23 -0.27 -2.09 -6.58
C ASP A 23 0.25 -0.86 -5.80
N ILE A 24 1.02 -1.05 -4.72
CA ILE A 24 1.76 0.03 -4.06
C ILE A 24 2.79 0.64 -5.03
N CYS A 25 3.58 -0.20 -5.72
CA CYS A 25 4.56 0.27 -6.71
C CYS A 25 3.90 1.04 -7.86
N ARG A 26 2.72 0.61 -8.33
CA ARG A 26 1.95 1.34 -9.35
C ARG A 26 1.50 2.72 -8.84
N GLY A 27 0.98 2.79 -7.61
CA GLY A 27 0.63 4.06 -6.99
C GLY A 27 1.82 5.00 -6.87
N LEU A 28 2.98 4.49 -6.43
CA LEU A 28 4.19 5.28 -6.30
C LEU A 28 4.72 5.75 -7.66
N ALA A 29 4.71 4.87 -8.68
CA ALA A 29 5.08 5.22 -10.04
C ALA A 29 4.18 6.33 -10.61
N PHE A 30 2.88 6.29 -10.32
CA PHE A 30 1.95 7.37 -10.66
C PHE A 30 2.34 8.69 -9.99
N LEU A 31 2.60 8.70 -8.68
CA LEU A 31 3.05 9.91 -7.97
C LEU A 31 4.33 10.49 -8.57
N HIS A 32 5.31 9.64 -8.85
CA HIS A 32 6.56 10.06 -9.46
C HIS A 32 6.36 10.61 -10.89
N SER A 33 5.41 10.07 -11.66
CA SER A 33 5.09 10.58 -13.00
C SER A 33 4.53 12.00 -13.00
N VAL A 34 4.00 12.46 -11.87
CA VAL A 34 3.50 13.83 -11.67
C VAL A 34 4.38 14.64 -10.73
N ASN A 35 5.66 14.24 -10.57
CA ASN A 35 6.67 14.90 -9.73
C ASN A 35 6.28 15.06 -8.25
N ILE A 36 5.46 14.14 -7.72
CA ILE A 36 5.12 14.09 -6.30
C ILE A 36 5.97 13.01 -5.63
N LEU A 37 6.75 13.41 -4.63
CA LEU A 37 7.47 12.49 -3.75
C LEU A 37 6.70 12.34 -2.44
N HIS A 38 6.46 11.10 -2.01
CA HIS A 38 5.68 10.83 -0.81
C HIS A 38 6.44 11.14 0.50
N HIS A 39 7.76 10.91 0.52
CA HIS A 39 8.68 11.09 1.66
C HIS A 39 8.44 10.25 2.93
N ASP A 40 7.21 9.80 3.22
CA ASP A 40 6.89 9.00 4.41
C ASP A 40 6.23 7.66 4.04
N LEU A 41 6.81 6.91 3.09
CA LEU A 41 6.24 5.64 2.64
C LEU A 41 6.52 4.53 3.67
N LYS A 42 5.48 4.13 4.41
CA LYS A 42 5.50 3.07 5.42
C LYS A 42 4.15 2.36 5.51
N CYS A 43 4.09 1.19 6.15
CA CYS A 43 2.88 0.35 6.22
C CYS A 43 1.67 1.07 6.85
N GLU A 44 1.91 1.97 7.80
CA GLU A 44 0.88 2.79 8.46
C GLU A 44 0.20 3.77 7.49
N ASN A 45 0.95 4.22 6.47
CA ASN A 45 0.50 5.18 5.47
C ASN A 45 -0.05 4.51 4.20
N ILE A 46 -0.18 3.17 4.21
CA ILE A 46 -0.88 2.41 3.17
C ILE A 46 -2.24 1.97 3.72
N LEU A 47 -3.32 2.57 3.25
CA LEU A 47 -4.69 2.16 3.57
C LEU A 47 -5.07 0.91 2.76
N ILE A 48 -5.84 0.02 3.37
CA ILE A 48 -6.37 -1.18 2.71
C ILE A 48 -7.89 -1.07 2.60
N THR A 49 -8.40 -1.24 1.38
CA THR A 49 -9.84 -1.31 1.14
C THR A 49 -10.41 -2.69 1.49
N GLU A 50 -11.74 -2.78 1.59
CA GLU A 50 -12.46 -4.06 1.78
C GLU A 50 -12.15 -5.10 0.69
N LYS A 51 -11.71 -4.65 -0.50
CA LYS A 51 -11.33 -5.51 -1.63
C LYS A 51 -9.85 -5.89 -1.63
N MET A 52 -9.13 -5.71 -0.51
CA MET A 52 -7.69 -5.99 -0.38
C MET A 52 -6.81 -5.17 -1.34
N GLN A 53 -7.23 -3.94 -1.67
CA GLN A 53 -6.46 -3.05 -2.53
C GLN A 53 -5.73 -2.00 -1.70
N PRO A 54 -4.41 -1.79 -1.93
CA PRO A 54 -3.66 -0.76 -1.23
C PRO A 54 -3.90 0.63 -1.82
N LYS A 55 -3.91 1.65 -0.95
CA LYS A 55 -3.95 3.07 -1.31
C LYS A 55 -2.91 3.84 -0.50
N ILE A 56 -2.08 4.62 -1.17
CA ILE A 56 -1.09 5.50 -0.53
C ILE A 56 -1.84 6.69 0.11
N SER A 57 -1.45 7.08 1.33
CA SER A 57 -2.10 8.12 2.15
C SER A 57 -1.08 8.88 2.99
N ASN A 58 -1.50 9.93 3.69
CA ASN A 58 -0.62 10.78 4.53
C ASN A 58 0.43 11.55 3.71
N PHE A 59 -0.07 12.43 2.83
CA PHE A 59 0.70 13.44 2.10
C PHE A 59 0.91 14.69 2.95
#